data_AF-A0A2V8EGR8-F1
#
_entry.id   AF-A0A2V8EGR8-F1
#
_cell.length_a   1.000
_cell.length_b   1.000
_cell.length_c   1.000
_cell.angle_alpha   90.00
_cell.angle_beta   90.00
_cell.angle_gamma   90.00
#
_symmetry.space_group_name_H-M   'P 1'
#
loop_
_entity.id
_entity.type
_entity.pdbx_description
1 polymer ?
#
loop_
_entity_poly.entity_id
_entity_poly.type
_entity_poly.pdbx_seq_one_letter_code
_entity_poly.pdbx_strand_id
1 'polypeptide(L)'
;LKIGVINLSLGHPIYEPAATDPLVQAVERAVANGIVVVVAAGNFGGDPATHVPAYAGITSPGNAPDAITVGAVETQQTATRSDDVVAWYSSRGPTWYDGYQKPDVVAPGSHLLSNIPLNSSIYTTYPGGIVSNQGSVPSFRMSGTSMAAPVVSGLVASRPTAAR
;
A
#
# COMPACT_ATOMS: atom_id res chain seq x y z
N LEU A 1 19.52 12.17 -9.15
CA LEU A 1 19.36 10.93 -8.34
C LEU A 1 19.11 9.76 -9.30
N LYS A 2 19.64 8.56 -9.04
CA LYS A 2 19.36 7.35 -9.86
C LYS A 2 18.26 6.53 -9.19
N ILE A 3 17.01 7.00 -9.27
CA ILE A 3 15.84 6.34 -8.68
C ILE A 3 15.08 5.63 -9.79
N GLY A 4 14.82 4.33 -9.63
CA GLY A 4 14.01 3.54 -10.56
C GLY A 4 12.60 3.25 -10.06
N VAL A 5 12.38 3.29 -8.74
CA VAL A 5 11.09 3.00 -8.11
C VAL A 5 10.83 3.99 -6.98
N ILE A 6 9.60 4.49 -6.87
CA ILE A 6 9.11 5.28 -5.75
C ILE A 6 7.96 4.52 -5.08
N ASN A 7 8.05 4.34 -3.77
CA ASN A 7 6.98 3.77 -2.96
C ASN A 7 6.24 4.89 -2.21
N LEU A 8 4.92 5.00 -2.42
CA LEU A 8 4.03 5.94 -1.73
C LEU A 8 3.03 5.15 -0.88
N SER A 9 3.44 4.82 0.35
CA SER A 9 2.60 4.19 1.37
C SER A 9 1.67 5.19 2.08
N LEU A 10 1.06 6.10 1.33
CA LEU A 10 0.26 7.22 1.82
C LEU A 10 -0.93 7.47 0.90
N GLY A 11 -1.90 8.24 1.39
CA GLY A 11 -2.95 8.78 0.54
C GLY A 11 -3.95 9.64 1.30
N HIS A 12 -4.78 10.36 0.55
CA HIS A 12 -5.91 11.13 1.06
C HIS A 12 -7.18 10.83 0.25
N PRO A 13 -8.38 11.20 0.76
CA PRO A 13 -9.60 11.07 -0.02
C PRO A 13 -9.50 11.83 -1.34
N ILE A 14 -10.09 11.28 -2.41
CA ILE A 14 -10.12 11.92 -3.71
C ILE A 14 -11.15 13.05 -3.66
N TYR A 15 -10.72 14.29 -3.89
CA TYR A 15 -11.57 15.48 -3.86
C TYR A 15 -11.85 16.06 -5.26
N GLU A 16 -11.12 15.59 -6.26
CA GLU A 16 -11.18 16.10 -7.63
C GLU A 16 -10.74 15.00 -8.63
N PRO A 17 -11.03 15.16 -9.94
CA PRO A 17 -10.56 14.25 -10.96
C PRO A 17 -9.03 14.09 -10.97
N ALA A 18 -8.55 12.91 -11.34
CA ALA A 18 -7.13 12.57 -11.47
C ALA A 18 -6.35 13.57 -12.35
N ALA A 19 -7.02 14.16 -13.34
CA ALA A 19 -6.42 15.15 -14.24
C ALA A 19 -6.04 16.46 -13.54
N THR A 20 -6.69 16.83 -12.43
CA THR A 20 -6.46 18.09 -11.71
C THR A 20 -5.81 17.91 -10.35
N ASP A 21 -5.89 16.70 -9.76
CA ASP A 21 -5.23 16.38 -8.50
C ASP A 21 -3.69 16.56 -8.61
N PRO A 22 -3.08 17.46 -7.82
CA PRO A 22 -1.66 17.77 -7.94
C PRO A 22 -0.74 16.60 -7.54
N LEU A 23 -1.18 15.72 -6.64
CA LEU A 23 -0.42 14.55 -6.23
C LEU A 23 -0.45 13.49 -7.34
N VAL A 24 -1.60 13.29 -7.99
CA VAL A 24 -1.70 12.44 -9.18
C VAL A 24 -0.84 12.99 -10.30
N GLN A 25 -0.93 14.28 -10.62
CA GLN A 25 -0.07 14.89 -11.66
C GLN A 25 1.43 14.71 -11.37
N ALA A 26 1.85 14.77 -10.11
CA ALA A 26 3.24 14.52 -9.73
C ALA A 26 3.65 13.06 -9.98
N VAL A 27 2.75 12.11 -9.68
CA VAL A 27 2.96 10.68 -9.94
C VAL A 27 3.06 10.41 -11.44
N GLU A 28 2.12 10.91 -12.24
CA GLU A 28 2.11 10.77 -13.70
C GLU A 28 3.39 11.35 -14.33
N ARG A 29 3.88 12.50 -13.86
CA ARG A 29 5.16 13.07 -14.30
C ARG A 29 6.35 12.19 -13.93
N ALA A 30 6.36 11.57 -12.76
CA ALA A 30 7.43 10.65 -12.38
C ALA A 30 7.45 9.41 -13.28
N VAL A 31 6.28 8.84 -13.58
CA VAL A 31 6.13 7.69 -14.49
C VAL A 31 6.56 8.05 -15.91
N ALA A 32 6.16 9.21 -16.43
CA ALA A 32 6.60 9.71 -17.73
C ALA A 32 8.13 9.87 -17.85
N ASN A 33 8.83 10.10 -16.73
CA ASN A 33 10.30 10.16 -16.68
C ASN A 33 10.96 8.78 -16.49
N GLY A 34 10.17 7.70 -16.51
CA GLY A 34 10.63 6.32 -16.44
C GLY A 34 10.88 5.81 -15.02
N ILE A 35 10.29 6.43 -14.01
CA ILE A 35 10.30 5.94 -12.64
C ILE A 35 9.02 5.16 -12.39
N VAL A 36 9.11 3.91 -11.93
CA VAL A 36 7.91 3.17 -11.55
C VAL A 36 7.39 3.69 -10.22
N VAL A 37 6.14 4.11 -10.15
CA VAL A 37 5.52 4.56 -8.89
C VAL A 37 4.55 3.49 -8.39
N VAL A 38 4.74 3.08 -7.15
CA VAL A 38 3.90 2.10 -6.46
C VAL A 38 3.21 2.80 -5.30
N VAL A 39 1.88 2.68 -5.23
CA VAL A 39 1.04 3.44 -4.30
C VAL A 39 0.14 2.49 -3.51
N ALA A 40 -0.10 2.80 -2.24
CA ALA A 40 -1.07 2.08 -1.42
C ALA A 40 -2.52 2.43 -1.84
N ALA A 41 -3.39 1.42 -1.93
CA ALA A 41 -4.79 1.62 -2.32
C ALA A 41 -5.62 2.41 -1.29
N GLY A 42 -5.26 2.31 0.00
CA GLY A 42 -6.01 2.87 1.12
C GLY A 42 -6.62 1.78 2.01
N ASN A 43 -7.02 2.17 3.23
CA ASN A 43 -7.59 1.28 4.23
C ASN A 43 -9.10 1.53 4.46
N PHE A 44 -9.84 1.88 3.40
CA PHE A 44 -11.27 2.25 3.45
C PHE A 44 -12.15 1.21 2.73
N GLY A 45 -11.71 -0.04 2.67
CA GLY A 45 -12.36 -1.11 1.91
C GLY A 45 -13.50 -1.82 2.60
N GLY A 46 -13.79 -1.51 3.86
CA GLY A 46 -14.87 -2.13 4.61
C GLY A 46 -15.15 -1.39 5.91
N ASP A 47 -16.33 -1.65 6.46
CA ASP A 47 -16.74 -1.07 7.73
C ASP A 47 -15.96 -1.69 8.91
N PRO A 48 -15.35 -0.90 9.81
CA PRO A 48 -14.53 -1.44 10.91
C PRO A 48 -15.27 -2.28 11.94
N ALA A 49 -16.60 -2.15 12.05
CA ALA A 49 -17.39 -2.88 13.03
C ALA A 49 -17.98 -4.18 12.46
N THR A 50 -18.35 -4.17 11.19
CA THR A 50 -19.09 -5.25 10.53
C THR A 50 -18.25 -6.01 9.50
N HIS A 51 -17.11 -5.45 9.08
CA HIS A 51 -16.25 -5.93 7.99
C HIS A 51 -17.00 -6.12 6.66
N VAL A 52 -18.16 -5.49 6.51
CA VAL A 52 -18.91 -5.48 5.26
C VAL A 52 -18.10 -4.69 4.22
N PRO A 53 -17.84 -5.25 3.02
CA PRO A 53 -17.08 -4.57 1.99
C PRO A 53 -17.72 -3.24 1.57
N ALA A 54 -16.87 -2.22 1.45
CA ALA A 54 -17.20 -0.92 0.87
C ALA A 54 -16.44 -0.76 -0.45
N TYR A 55 -17.05 -0.04 -1.39
CA TYR A 55 -16.51 0.25 -2.72
C TYR A 55 -16.16 1.72 -2.85
N ALA A 56 -15.35 2.04 -3.86
CA ALA A 56 -14.82 3.38 -4.10
C ALA A 56 -14.02 3.97 -2.94
N GLY A 57 -13.28 3.11 -2.22
CA GLY A 57 -12.39 3.51 -1.13
C GLY A 57 -10.97 3.87 -1.57
N ILE A 58 -10.66 3.85 -2.87
CA ILE A 58 -9.31 4.16 -3.38
C ILE A 58 -8.96 5.61 -3.05
N THR A 59 -7.79 5.82 -2.46
CA THR A 59 -7.28 7.15 -2.10
C THR A 59 -6.38 7.72 -3.18
N SER A 60 -6.27 9.05 -3.27
CA SER A 60 -5.22 9.71 -4.05
C SER A 60 -3.86 9.53 -3.36
N PRO A 61 -2.78 9.18 -4.10
CA PRO A 61 -2.67 9.11 -5.56
C PRO A 61 -2.86 7.71 -6.16
N GLY A 62 -3.48 6.77 -5.44
CA GLY A 62 -3.82 5.44 -5.94
C GLY A 62 -4.89 5.44 -7.03
N ASN A 63 -5.46 6.60 -7.37
CA ASN A 63 -6.30 6.81 -8.56
C ASN A 63 -5.51 7.24 -9.80
N ALA A 64 -4.20 7.46 -9.70
CA ALA A 64 -3.33 7.74 -10.84
C ALA A 64 -3.36 6.56 -11.83
N PRO A 65 -3.75 6.77 -13.11
CA PRO A 65 -3.81 5.70 -14.11
C PRO A 65 -2.49 4.93 -14.27
N ASP A 66 -1.36 5.64 -14.36
CA ASP A 66 -0.05 5.06 -14.70
C ASP A 66 0.71 4.53 -13.47
N ALA A 67 0.17 4.71 -12.27
CA ALA A 67 0.74 4.17 -11.04
C ALA A 67 0.27 2.74 -10.76
N ILE A 68 1.15 1.96 -10.12
CA ILE A 68 0.79 0.62 -9.60
C ILE A 68 0.17 0.78 -8.22
N THR A 69 -1.14 0.64 -8.15
CA THR A 69 -1.92 0.74 -6.91
C THR A 69 -2.10 -0.64 -6.29
N VAL A 70 -1.75 -0.75 -5.00
CA VAL A 70 -1.61 -2.02 -4.31
C VAL A 70 -2.60 -2.14 -3.17
N GLY A 71 -3.49 -3.12 -3.27
CA GLY A 71 -4.34 -3.58 -2.17
C GLY A 71 -3.62 -4.57 -1.25
N ALA A 72 -4.23 -4.88 -0.10
CA ALA A 72 -3.68 -5.78 0.90
C ALA A 72 -4.41 -7.12 0.91
N VAL A 73 -3.64 -8.22 0.97
CA VAL A 73 -4.14 -9.55 1.35
C VAL A 73 -3.65 -9.92 2.75
N GLU A 74 -4.47 -10.71 3.42
CA GLU A 74 -4.14 -11.42 4.64
C GLU A 74 -3.72 -12.84 4.28
N THR A 75 -2.47 -13.19 4.62
CA THR A 75 -1.88 -14.49 4.28
C THR A 75 -2.20 -15.59 5.30
N GLN A 76 -3.12 -15.32 6.23
CA GLN A 76 -3.44 -16.15 7.40
C GLN A 76 -2.22 -16.60 8.24
N GLN A 77 -1.08 -15.92 8.07
CA GLN A 77 0.22 -16.33 8.59
C GLN A 77 0.64 -17.76 8.19
N THR A 78 0.13 -18.27 7.07
CA THR A 78 0.48 -19.56 6.49
C THR A 78 1.36 -19.38 5.25
N ALA A 79 2.05 -20.45 4.83
CA ALA A 79 2.80 -20.47 3.58
C ALA A 79 1.91 -20.84 2.37
N THR A 80 0.76 -21.43 2.66
CA THR A 80 -0.26 -21.79 1.67
C THR A 80 -0.92 -20.50 1.19
N ARG A 81 -1.32 -20.46 -0.08
CA ARG A 81 -1.99 -19.28 -0.68
C ARG A 81 -3.49 -19.47 -0.89
N SER A 82 -4.00 -20.70 -0.72
CA SER A 82 -5.41 -21.03 -0.98
C SER A 82 -6.36 -20.49 0.09
N ASP A 83 -5.83 -20.15 1.26
CA ASP A 83 -6.50 -19.53 2.40
C ASP A 83 -6.31 -18.01 2.47
N ASP A 84 -5.52 -17.43 1.56
CA ASP A 84 -5.29 -16.00 1.47
C ASP A 84 -6.59 -15.29 1.06
N VAL A 85 -6.92 -14.21 1.76
CA VAL A 85 -8.10 -13.39 1.47
C VAL A 85 -7.71 -11.92 1.34
N VAL A 86 -8.42 -11.18 0.50
CA VAL A 86 -8.27 -9.72 0.47
C VAL A 86 -8.68 -9.16 1.83
N ALA A 87 -7.77 -8.41 2.46
CA ALA A 87 -8.01 -7.87 3.79
C ALA A 87 -9.29 -7.02 3.80
N TRP A 88 -10.08 -7.10 4.87
CA TRP A 88 -11.37 -6.41 4.93
C TRP A 88 -11.21 -4.90 4.73
N TYR A 89 -10.15 -4.32 5.30
CA TYR A 89 -9.83 -2.89 5.22
C TYR A 89 -9.27 -2.47 3.85
N SER A 90 -8.79 -3.39 3.01
CA SER A 90 -8.13 -3.03 1.74
C SER A 90 -9.11 -2.32 0.82
N SER A 91 -8.83 -1.07 0.47
CA SER A 91 -9.68 -0.27 -0.41
C SER A 91 -9.97 -0.96 -1.74
N ARG A 92 -11.22 -0.83 -2.18
CA ARG A 92 -11.76 -1.41 -3.41
C ARG A 92 -12.19 -0.28 -4.34
N GLY A 93 -11.98 -0.46 -5.65
CA GLY A 93 -12.47 0.47 -6.65
C GLY A 93 -13.98 0.39 -6.88
N PRO A 94 -14.47 1.03 -7.96
CA PRO A 94 -13.70 1.89 -8.88
C PRO A 94 -13.20 3.17 -8.18
N THR A 95 -12.29 3.94 -8.80
CA THR A 95 -11.88 5.22 -8.21
C THR A 95 -13.04 6.20 -8.18
N TRP A 96 -13.09 7.03 -7.14
CA TRP A 96 -14.05 8.13 -7.06
C TRP A 96 -13.76 9.17 -8.17
N TYR A 97 -14.78 9.91 -8.63
CA TYR A 97 -14.80 10.79 -9.82
C TYR A 97 -14.64 10.09 -11.17
N ASP A 98 -13.49 9.48 -11.45
CA ASP A 98 -13.12 9.04 -12.80
C ASP A 98 -13.53 7.60 -13.12
N GLY A 99 -13.84 6.78 -12.11
CA GLY A 99 -14.31 5.42 -12.30
C GLY A 99 -13.24 4.42 -12.78
N TYR A 100 -11.95 4.70 -12.59
CA TYR A 100 -10.88 3.79 -13.00
C TYR A 100 -10.90 2.48 -12.21
N GLN A 101 -10.50 1.39 -12.87
CA GLN A 101 -10.36 0.09 -12.25
C GLN A 101 -9.07 0.03 -11.43
N LYS A 102 -9.18 0.26 -10.12
CA LYS A 102 -8.11 0.13 -9.12
C LYS A 102 -8.61 -0.69 -7.91
N PRO A 103 -7.75 -1.35 -7.12
CA PRO A 103 -6.30 -1.43 -7.25
C PRO A 103 -5.87 -2.33 -8.42
N ASP A 104 -4.63 -2.20 -8.88
CA ASP A 104 -4.08 -2.99 -9.98
C ASP A 104 -3.69 -4.40 -9.54
N VAL A 105 -3.10 -4.50 -8.34
CA VAL A 105 -2.64 -5.77 -7.76
C VAL A 105 -2.88 -5.78 -6.25
N VAL A 106 -2.77 -6.97 -5.66
CA VAL A 106 -2.76 -7.15 -4.20
C VAL A 106 -1.46 -7.82 -3.75
N ALA A 107 -1.01 -7.50 -2.54
CA ALA A 107 0.16 -8.10 -1.93
C ALA A 107 -0.02 -8.28 -0.42
N PRO A 108 0.80 -9.13 0.24
CA PRO A 108 0.75 -9.30 1.70
C PRO A 108 0.82 -7.95 2.41
N GLY A 109 -0.21 -7.65 3.20
CA GLY A 109 -0.34 -6.37 3.90
C GLY A 109 -0.89 -6.47 5.32
N SER A 110 -1.36 -7.65 5.74
CA SER A 110 -1.81 -7.88 7.12
C SER A 110 -0.72 -8.51 7.96
N HIS A 111 -0.59 -8.05 9.20
CA HIS A 111 0.26 -8.65 10.22
C HIS A 111 1.75 -8.77 9.83
N LEU A 112 2.24 -7.85 9.00
CA LEU A 112 3.64 -7.84 8.58
C LEU A 112 4.54 -7.31 9.70
N LEU A 113 5.69 -7.96 9.85
CA LEU A 113 6.73 -7.57 10.79
C LEU A 113 7.75 -6.70 10.08
N SER A 114 8.04 -5.52 10.65
CA SER A 114 9.11 -4.65 10.17
C SER A 114 9.85 -4.01 11.33
N ASN A 115 10.99 -3.40 11.03
CA ASN A 115 11.72 -2.54 11.94
C ASN A 115 10.87 -1.32 12.36
N ILE A 116 11.04 -0.88 13.60
CA ILE A 116 10.43 0.35 14.10
C ILE A 116 11.44 1.14 14.94
N PRO A 117 11.49 2.48 14.83
CA PRO A 117 12.25 3.30 15.76
C PRO A 117 11.67 3.22 17.18
N LEU A 118 12.54 2.95 18.16
CA LEU A 118 12.18 2.82 19.59
C LEU A 118 11.58 4.10 20.19
N ASN A 119 11.88 5.25 19.61
CA ASN A 119 11.38 6.56 20.03
C ASN A 119 10.16 7.03 19.22
N SER A 120 9.61 6.19 18.33
CA SER A 120 8.42 6.56 17.55
C SER A 120 7.17 6.53 18.43
N SER A 121 6.22 7.44 18.16
CA SER A 121 4.92 7.47 18.86
C SER A 121 4.14 6.17 18.71
N ILE A 122 4.25 5.49 17.56
CA ILE A 122 3.59 4.20 17.33
C ILE A 122 4.12 3.14 18.30
N TYR A 123 5.45 3.09 18.49
CA TYR A 123 6.07 2.14 19.41
C TYR A 123 5.64 2.36 20.87
N THR A 124 5.53 3.62 21.30
CA THR A 124 5.19 3.94 22.70
C THR A 124 3.70 3.88 22.99
N THR A 125 2.85 4.18 22.00
CA THR A 125 1.39 4.27 22.19
C THR A 125 0.69 2.93 21.97
N TYR A 126 1.26 2.04 21.15
CA TYR A 126 0.64 0.76 20.77
C TYR A 126 1.54 -0.43 21.13
N PRO A 127 1.73 -0.75 22.42
CA PRO A 127 2.65 -1.81 22.85
C PRO A 127 2.24 -3.21 22.36
N GLY A 128 0.95 -3.43 22.05
CA GLY A 128 0.45 -4.71 21.53
C GLY A 128 0.97 -5.09 20.14
N GLY A 129 1.53 -4.14 19.39
CA GLY A 129 2.18 -4.43 18.10
C GLY A 129 3.65 -4.87 18.23
N ILE A 130 4.24 -4.76 19.43
CA ILE A 130 5.66 -5.10 19.64
C ILE A 130 5.83 -6.62 19.67
N VAL A 131 6.68 -7.13 18.78
CA VAL A 131 7.14 -8.51 18.80
C VAL A 131 8.60 -8.51 19.23
N SER A 132 8.83 -8.79 20.51
CA SER A 132 10.18 -8.93 21.05
C SER A 132 10.67 -10.36 20.82
N ASN A 133 11.68 -10.52 19.97
CA ASN A 133 12.53 -11.69 20.01
C ASN A 133 13.71 -11.38 20.95
N GLN A 134 13.99 -12.25 21.91
CA GLN A 134 15.13 -12.10 22.80
C GLN A 134 16.42 -12.00 21.96
N GLY A 135 16.98 -10.79 21.84
CA GLY A 135 18.28 -10.53 21.21
C GLY A 135 18.28 -9.95 19.79
N SER A 136 17.13 -9.60 19.20
CA SER A 136 17.06 -8.95 17.87
C SER A 136 16.40 -7.57 17.93
N VAL A 137 16.71 -6.72 16.95
CA VAL A 137 16.10 -5.37 16.80
C VAL A 137 14.58 -5.49 16.96
N PRO A 138 13.95 -4.69 17.86
CA PRO A 138 12.53 -4.81 18.13
C PRO A 138 11.74 -4.64 16.84
N SER A 139 10.94 -5.67 16.55
CA SER A 139 10.08 -5.71 15.38
C SER A 139 8.67 -5.32 15.78
N PHE A 140 7.95 -4.71 14.85
CA PHE A 140 6.60 -4.26 15.07
C PHE A 140 5.68 -4.84 14.01
N ARG A 141 4.54 -5.34 14.45
CA ARG A 141 3.50 -5.90 13.59
C ARG A 141 2.53 -4.80 13.18
N MET A 142 2.38 -4.60 11.88
CA MET A 142 1.41 -3.65 11.31
C MET A 142 0.58 -4.28 10.21
N SER A 143 -0.64 -3.78 10.05
CA SER A 143 -1.56 -4.14 8.99
C SER A 143 -1.96 -2.88 8.21
N GLY A 144 -1.92 -2.95 6.88
CA GLY A 144 -2.34 -1.85 6.00
C GLY A 144 -1.88 -2.04 4.56
N THR A 145 -2.55 -1.38 3.62
CA THR A 145 -2.06 -1.29 2.24
C THR A 145 -0.71 -0.58 2.16
N SER A 146 -0.40 0.26 3.15
CA SER A 146 0.92 0.86 3.37
C SER A 146 2.05 -0.17 3.57
N MET A 147 1.74 -1.39 4.01
CA MET A 147 2.70 -2.50 4.14
C MET A 147 2.74 -3.36 2.87
N ALA A 148 1.64 -3.43 2.11
CA ALA A 148 1.58 -4.14 0.84
C ALA A 148 2.34 -3.43 -0.30
N ALA A 149 2.24 -2.10 -0.38
CA ALA A 149 2.93 -1.29 -1.40
C ALA A 149 4.46 -1.52 -1.46
N PRO A 150 5.21 -1.54 -0.33
CA PRO A 150 6.65 -1.78 -0.37
C PRO A 150 7.01 -3.21 -0.77
N VAL A 151 6.14 -4.21 -0.54
CA VAL A 151 6.36 -5.58 -1.03
C VAL A 151 6.38 -5.60 -2.56
N VAL A 152 5.42 -4.93 -3.21
CA VAL A 152 5.39 -4.79 -4.67
C VAL A 152 6.56 -3.94 -5.16
N SER A 153 6.90 -2.86 -4.46
CA SER A 153 8.05 -2.01 -4.80
C SER A 153 9.36 -2.79 -4.82
N GLY A 154 9.58 -3.66 -3.83
CA GLY A 154 10.74 -4.55 -3.78
C GLY A 154 10.77 -5.53 -4.95
N LEU A 155 9.63 -6.10 -5.33
CA LEU A 155 9.51 -6.98 -6.49
C LEU A 155 9.82 -6.24 -7.80
N VAL A 156 9.29 -5.03 -7.98
CA VAL A 156 9.58 -4.18 -9.15
C VAL A 156 11.07 -3.84 -9.20
N ALA A 157 11.66 -3.42 -8.09
CA ALA A 157 13.08 -3.06 -8.00
C ALA A 157 14.02 -4.26 -8.20
N SER A 158 13.56 -5.48 -7.88
CA SER A 158 14.35 -6.70 -8.07
C SER A 158 14.49 -7.11 -9.54
N ARG A 159 13.62 -6.61 -10.43
CA ARG A 159 13.79 -6.88 -11.86
C ARG A 159 15.01 -6.11 -12.36
N PRO A 160 16.00 -6.79 -12.98
CA PRO A 160 17.10 -6.11 -13.61
C PRO A 160 16.53 -5.22 -14.72
N THR A 161 16.65 -3.91 -14.56
CA THR A 161 16.43 -2.96 -15.63
C THR A 161 17.48 -3.25 -16.68
N ALA A 162 17.05 -3.64 -17.90
CA ALA A 162 17.95 -3.66 -19.05
C ALA A 162 18.66 -2.31 -19.09
N ALA A 163 20.00 -2.34 -19.15
CA ALA A 163 20.84 -1.16 -19.10
C ALA A 163 20.30 -0.08 -20.04
N ARG A 164 20.00 1.09 -19.48
CA ARG A 164 19.80 2.33 -20.26
C ARG A 164 21.16 2.88 -20.65
#